data_AF-A0AA89CPM3-F1
#
_entry.id   AF-A0AA89CPM3-F1
#
_cell.length_a   1.000
_cell.length_b   1.000
_cell.length_c   1.000
_cell.angle_alpha   90.00
_cell.angle_beta   90.00
_cell.angle_gamma   90.00
#
_symmetry.space_group_name_H-M   'P 1'
#
loop_
_entity.id
_entity.type
_entity.pdbx_description
1 polymer ?
#
loop_
_entity_poly.entity_id
_entity_poly.type
_entity_poly.pdbx_seq_one_letter_code
_entity_poly.pdbx_strand_id
1 'polypeptide(L)'
;MAFFKNPKYKNLQLTLSAIVVISVSFVYGGNPSVFLPYVFGFDVTDIDLKNIFRAIMGLYLAIGCFWIYGIRNKNYWESATLVNILFMGGLALGRLVSTILDGISPQFMVGFILEFIFMLWGIYNLRQHRRII
;
A
#
# COMPACT_ATOMS: atom_id res chain seq x y z
N MET A 1 17.87 -14.38 -4.84
CA MET A 1 17.04 -14.89 -3.71
C MET A 1 17.76 -14.94 -2.35
N ALA A 2 19.10 -14.99 -2.27
CA ALA A 2 19.85 -15.06 -0.99
C ALA A 2 19.95 -13.74 -0.20
N PHE A 3 19.71 -12.60 -0.86
CA PHE A 3 19.88 -11.26 -0.26
C PHE A 3 18.88 -10.97 0.87
N PHE A 4 17.62 -11.42 0.74
CA PHE A 4 16.55 -11.17 1.72
C PHE A 4 16.56 -12.09 2.95
N LYS A 5 17.48 -13.07 3.02
CA LYS A 5 17.70 -13.86 4.24
C LYS A 5 18.46 -13.08 5.32
N ASN A 6 19.12 -11.98 4.95
CA ASN A 6 19.84 -11.17 5.92
C ASN A 6 18.82 -10.35 6.75
N PRO A 7 18.82 -10.46 8.08
CA PRO A 7 17.88 -9.76 8.96
C PRO A 7 17.95 -8.23 8.81
N LYS A 8 19.04 -7.69 8.25
CA LYS A 8 19.17 -6.27 7.90
C LYS A 8 18.11 -5.79 6.88
N TYR A 9 17.62 -6.66 6.00
CA TYR A 9 16.62 -6.33 4.99
C TYR A 9 15.19 -6.75 5.36
N LYS A 10 14.99 -7.31 6.55
CA LYS A 10 13.68 -7.74 7.06
C LYS A 10 12.64 -6.62 7.01
N ASN A 11 13.03 -5.40 7.34
CA ASN A 11 12.14 -4.25 7.43
C ASN A 11 12.05 -3.45 6.13
N LEU A 12 12.84 -3.79 5.10
CA LEU A 12 12.91 -3.03 3.86
C LEU A 12 11.54 -2.97 3.16
N GLN A 13 10.86 -4.12 3.13
CA GLN A 13 9.53 -4.29 2.54
C GLN A 13 8.48 -3.37 3.19
N LEU A 14 8.38 -3.40 4.52
CA LEU A 14 7.46 -2.51 5.26
C LEU A 14 7.85 -1.03 5.12
N THR A 15 9.15 -0.72 5.12
CA THR A 15 9.64 0.67 5.01
C THR A 15 9.26 1.27 3.66
N LEU A 16 9.53 0.55 2.57
CA LEU A 16 9.16 0.97 1.22
C LEU A 16 7.64 1.07 1.08
N SER A 17 6.90 0.11 1.63
CA SER A 17 5.43 0.16 1.60
C SER A 17 4.90 1.40 2.32
N ALA A 18 5.43 1.72 3.51
CA ALA A 18 5.01 2.89 4.27
C ALA A 18 5.29 4.20 3.50
N ILE A 19 6.48 4.34 2.91
CA ILE A 19 6.83 5.51 2.10
C ILE A 19 5.85 5.68 0.93
N VAL A 20 5.59 4.60 0.18
CA VAL A 20 4.70 4.64 -0.98
C VAL A 20 3.27 4.98 -0.55
N VAL A 21 2.72 4.27 0.43
CA VAL A 21 1.31 4.44 0.84
C VAL A 21 1.07 5.80 1.50
N ILE A 22 2.01 6.30 2.30
CA ILE A 22 1.91 7.66 2.85
C ILE A 22 1.96 8.69 1.72
N SER A 23 2.86 8.53 0.74
CA SER A 23 2.93 9.45 -0.41
C SER A 23 1.62 9.45 -1.22
N VAL A 24 1.09 8.26 -1.52
CA VAL A 24 -0.19 8.10 -2.24
C VAL A 24 -1.37 8.67 -1.44
N SER A 25 -1.35 8.57 -0.11
CA SER A 25 -2.40 9.15 0.73
C SER A 25 -2.53 10.66 0.52
N PHE A 26 -1.41 11.38 0.40
CA PHE A 26 -1.41 12.82 0.16
C PHE A 26 -1.86 13.17 -1.26
N VAL A 27 -1.53 12.33 -2.25
CA VAL A 27 -2.05 12.47 -3.62
C VAL A 27 -3.58 12.37 -3.62
N TYR A 28 -4.16 11.45 -2.84
CA TYR A 28 -5.62 11.34 -2.73
C TYR A 28 -6.25 12.48 -1.94
N GLY A 29 -5.85 12.71 -0.69
CA GLY A 29 -6.61 13.57 0.23
C GLY A 29 -6.05 14.97 0.50
N GLY A 30 -4.78 15.24 0.16
CA GLY A 30 -4.12 16.51 0.49
C GLY A 30 -4.76 17.68 -0.26
N ASN A 31 -4.82 17.58 -1.58
CA ASN A 31 -5.63 18.45 -2.43
C ASN A 31 -6.20 17.66 -3.62
N PRO A 32 -7.32 16.95 -3.42
CA PRO A 32 -7.90 16.04 -4.42
C PRO A 32 -8.21 16.75 -5.74
N SER A 33 -8.63 18.02 -5.69
CA SER A 33 -9.00 18.85 -6.85
C SER A 33 -7.82 19.29 -7.71
N VAL A 34 -6.58 19.08 -7.27
CA VAL A 34 -5.37 19.44 -8.03
C VAL A 34 -4.60 18.18 -8.42
N PHE A 35 -4.36 17.29 -7.46
CA PHE A 35 -3.50 16.13 -7.71
C PHE A 35 -4.19 15.04 -8.55
N LEU A 36 -5.47 14.77 -8.34
CA LEU A 36 -6.18 13.72 -9.07
C LEU A 36 -6.43 14.06 -10.54
N PRO A 37 -6.80 15.29 -10.91
CA PRO A 37 -6.82 15.69 -12.32
C PRO A 37 -5.44 15.56 -12.97
N TYR A 38 -4.37 15.95 -12.28
CA TYR A 38 -3.02 15.87 -12.81
C TYR A 38 -2.53 14.43 -13.02
N VAL A 39 -2.82 13.53 -12.07
CA VAL A 39 -2.32 12.13 -12.10
C VAL A 39 -3.21 11.21 -12.93
N PHE A 40 -4.53 11.38 -12.83
CA PHE A 40 -5.52 10.45 -13.39
C PHE A 40 -6.42 11.08 -14.47
N GLY A 41 -6.38 12.39 -14.66
CA GLY A 41 -7.15 13.07 -15.70
C GLY A 41 -8.64 13.27 -15.40
N PHE A 42 -9.10 13.07 -14.16
CA PHE A 42 -10.49 13.32 -13.77
C PHE A 42 -10.61 14.43 -12.73
N ASP A 43 -11.66 15.24 -12.87
CA ASP A 43 -11.94 16.37 -11.99
C ASP A 43 -12.66 15.97 -10.70
N VAL A 44 -12.23 16.56 -9.59
CA VAL A 44 -12.84 16.41 -8.27
C VAL A 44 -13.39 17.74 -7.80
N THR A 45 -14.58 18.07 -8.26
CA THR A 45 -15.26 19.35 -7.98
C THR A 45 -16.19 19.24 -6.78
N ASP A 46 -16.88 18.10 -6.64
CA ASP A 46 -17.87 17.85 -5.59
C ASP A 46 -17.25 17.79 -4.18
N ILE A 47 -17.95 18.37 -3.20
CA ILE A 47 -17.53 18.35 -1.79
C ILE A 47 -17.55 16.94 -1.20
N ASP A 48 -18.51 16.11 -1.59
CA ASP A 48 -18.65 14.75 -1.12
C ASP A 48 -17.51 13.88 -1.65
N LEU A 49 -17.13 14.08 -2.91
CA LEU A 49 -16.00 13.38 -3.50
C LEU A 49 -14.67 13.78 -2.82
N LYS A 50 -14.49 15.06 -2.49
CA LYS A 50 -13.32 15.52 -1.69
C LYS A 50 -13.30 14.88 -0.31
N ASN A 51 -14.44 14.75 0.34
CA ASN A 51 -14.56 14.15 1.66
C ASN A 51 -14.24 12.64 1.63
N ILE A 52 -14.69 11.92 0.60
CA ILE A 52 -14.34 10.50 0.38
C ILE A 52 -12.83 10.34 0.24
N PHE A 53 -12.17 11.12 -0.63
CA PHE A 53 -10.71 11.02 -0.81
C PHE A 53 -9.91 11.37 0.45
N ARG A 54 -10.39 12.33 1.26
CA ARG A 54 -9.78 12.63 2.56
C ARG A 54 -9.95 11.50 3.58
N ALA A 55 -11.09 10.83 3.59
CA ALA A 55 -11.30 9.64 4.42
C ALA A 55 -10.34 8.51 4.02
N ILE A 56 -10.16 8.29 2.70
CA ILE A 56 -9.20 7.31 2.16
C ILE A 56 -7.76 7.68 2.57
N MET A 57 -7.39 8.95 2.49
CA MET A 57 -6.09 9.43 2.97
C MET A 57 -5.87 9.10 4.45
N GLY A 58 -6.85 9.39 5.31
CA GLY A 58 -6.77 9.09 6.73
C GLY A 58 -6.53 7.60 7.00
N LEU A 59 -7.24 6.72 6.29
CA LEU A 59 -7.05 5.27 6.37
C LEU A 59 -5.63 4.86 5.94
N TYR A 60 -5.13 5.40 4.82
CA TYR A 60 -3.80 5.06 4.30
C TYR A 60 -2.69 5.57 5.24
N LEU A 61 -2.83 6.76 5.81
CA LEU A 61 -1.92 7.30 6.81
C LEU A 61 -1.91 6.44 8.08
N ALA A 62 -3.07 6.03 8.58
CA ALA A 62 -3.15 5.17 9.75
C ALA A 62 -2.42 3.83 9.54
N ILE A 63 -2.63 3.21 8.38
CA ILE A 63 -1.98 1.95 8.00
C ILE A 63 -0.46 2.15 7.81
N GLY A 64 -0.04 3.21 7.12
CA GLY A 64 1.38 3.55 6.96
C GLY A 64 2.08 3.79 8.30
N CYS A 65 1.44 4.52 9.21
CA CYS A 65 1.92 4.72 10.58
C CYS A 65 2.00 3.40 11.35
N PHE A 66 1.03 2.50 11.19
CA PHE A 66 1.07 1.17 11.82
C PHE A 66 2.25 0.33 11.32
N TRP A 67 2.60 0.40 10.04
CA TRP A 67 3.80 -0.26 9.52
C TRP A 67 5.08 0.32 10.10
N ILE A 68 5.19 1.65 10.22
CA ILE A 68 6.33 2.31 10.89
C ILE A 68 6.43 1.86 12.36
N TYR A 69 5.29 1.74 13.04
CA TYR A 69 5.23 1.23 14.41
C TYR A 69 5.72 -0.23 14.50
N GLY A 70 5.25 -1.11 13.61
CA GLY A 70 5.68 -2.51 13.55
C GLY A 70 7.15 -2.70 13.18
N ILE A 71 7.75 -1.76 12.44
CA ILE A 71 9.20 -1.76 12.18
C ILE A 71 9.99 -1.51 13.47
N ARG A 72 9.51 -0.60 14.34
CA ARG A 72 10.18 -0.23 15.60
C ARG A 72 9.92 -1.23 16.72
N ASN A 73 8.74 -1.85 16.75
CA ASN A 73 8.35 -2.79 17.79
C ASN A 73 8.32 -4.23 17.27
N LYS A 74 9.30 -5.05 17.68
CA LYS A 74 9.44 -6.45 17.25
C LYS A 74 8.19 -7.29 17.50
N ASN A 75 7.46 -7.01 18.58
CA ASN A 75 6.24 -7.75 18.94
C ASN A 75 5.08 -7.52 17.94
N TYR A 76 5.10 -6.37 17.25
CA TYR A 76 4.07 -6.00 16.26
C TYR A 76 4.55 -6.14 14.82
N TRP A 77 5.80 -6.55 14.59
CA TRP A 77 6.33 -6.70 13.24
C TRP A 77 5.55 -7.72 12.42
N GLU A 78 5.18 -8.86 13.02
CA GLU A 78 4.38 -9.88 12.35
C GLU A 78 3.01 -9.35 11.96
N SER A 79 2.32 -8.71 12.90
CA SER A 79 1.01 -8.09 12.67
C SER A 79 1.07 -6.99 11.59
N ALA A 80 2.10 -6.13 11.62
CA ALA A 80 2.31 -5.10 10.61
C ALA A 80 2.54 -5.70 9.22
N THR A 81 3.32 -6.79 9.12
CA THR A 81 3.54 -7.49 7.86
C THR A 81 2.27 -8.17 7.36
N LEU A 82 1.46 -8.76 8.24
CA LEU A 82 0.15 -9.32 7.88
C LEU A 82 -0.80 -8.25 7.37
N VAL A 83 -0.92 -7.12 8.06
CA VAL A 83 -1.75 -5.98 7.60
C VAL A 83 -1.26 -5.46 6.26
N ASN A 84 0.07 -5.41 6.05
CA ASN A 84 0.62 -5.02 4.76
C ASN A 84 0.23 -5.98 3.63
N ILE A 85 0.31 -7.30 3.85
CA ILE A 85 -0.09 -8.30 2.87
C ILE A 85 -1.58 -8.17 2.55
N LEU A 86 -2.43 -8.01 3.57
CA LEU A 86 -3.87 -7.84 3.38
C LEU A 86 -4.19 -6.56 2.62
N PHE A 87 -3.50 -5.46 2.93
CA PHE A 87 -3.69 -4.19 2.25
C PHE A 87 -3.27 -4.27 0.77
N MET A 88 -2.04 -4.72 0.50
CA MET A 88 -1.53 -4.83 -0.86
C MET A 88 -2.31 -5.86 -1.69
N GLY A 89 -2.65 -6.99 -1.09
CA GLY A 89 -3.49 -8.02 -1.72
C GLY A 89 -4.91 -7.53 -1.98
N GLY A 90 -5.51 -6.80 -1.05
CA GLY A 90 -6.83 -6.20 -1.22
C GLY A 90 -6.87 -5.19 -2.38
N LEU A 91 -5.86 -4.32 -2.49
CA LEU A 91 -5.74 -3.40 -3.64
C LEU A 91 -5.57 -4.16 -4.96
N ALA A 92 -4.67 -5.15 -5.00
CA ALA A 92 -4.45 -5.94 -6.20
C ALA A 92 -5.73 -6.68 -6.65
N LEU A 93 -6.48 -7.26 -5.71
CA LEU A 93 -7.76 -7.92 -6.01
C LEU A 93 -8.82 -6.90 -6.48
N GLY A 94 -8.92 -5.74 -5.84
CA GLY A 94 -9.82 -4.68 -6.29
C GLY A 94 -9.52 -4.22 -7.73
N ARG A 95 -8.24 -4.07 -8.07
CA ARG A 95 -7.81 -3.75 -9.44
C ARG A 95 -8.03 -4.87 -10.43
N LEU A 96 -7.92 -6.13 -10.00
CA LEU A 96 -8.27 -7.26 -10.84
C LEU A 96 -9.76 -7.23 -11.19
N VAL A 97 -10.62 -6.97 -10.21
CA VAL A 97 -12.06 -6.79 -10.42
C VAL A 97 -12.33 -5.63 -11.37
N SER A 98 -11.75 -4.45 -11.15
CA SER A 98 -11.97 -3.30 -12.04
C SER A 98 -11.43 -3.56 -13.45
N THR A 99 -10.32 -4.29 -13.59
CA THR A 99 -9.77 -4.62 -14.91
C THR A 99 -10.70 -5.56 -15.69
N ILE A 100 -11.33 -6.51 -15.00
CA ILE A 100 -12.28 -7.46 -15.59
C ILE A 100 -13.60 -6.77 -15.96
N LEU A 101 -14.11 -5.89 -15.10
CA LEU A 101 -15.44 -5.28 -15.27
C LEU A 101 -15.41 -3.99 -16.09
N ASP A 102 -14.42 -3.13 -15.85
CA ASP A 102 -14.35 -1.76 -16.39
C ASP A 102 -13.24 -1.59 -17.46
N GLY A 103 -12.37 -2.58 -17.63
CA GLY A 103 -11.31 -2.60 -18.63
C GLY A 103 -9.92 -2.17 -18.11
N ILE A 104 -8.94 -2.14 -19.02
CA ILE A 104 -7.53 -1.93 -18.66
C ILE A 104 -7.20 -0.43 -18.62
N SER A 105 -6.72 0.05 -17.47
CA SER A 105 -6.06 1.35 -17.36
C SER A 105 -4.55 1.18 -17.13
N PRO A 106 -3.68 1.78 -17.98
CA PRO A 106 -2.23 1.62 -17.87
C PRO A 106 -1.68 1.98 -16.49
N GLN A 107 -2.15 3.09 -15.89
CA GLN A 107 -1.74 3.56 -14.57
C GLN A 107 -2.14 2.57 -13.48
N PHE A 108 -3.35 2.01 -13.57
CA PHE A 108 -3.83 1.03 -12.60
C PHE A 108 -3.14 -0.33 -12.75
N MET A 109 -2.69 -0.69 -13.97
CA MET A 109 -1.93 -1.91 -14.21
C MET A 109 -0.54 -1.86 -13.57
N VAL A 110 0.13 -0.71 -13.60
CA VAL A 110 1.39 -0.49 -12.86
C VAL A 110 1.17 -0.66 -11.35
N GLY A 111 0.10 -0.05 -10.82
CA GLY A 111 -0.29 -0.22 -9.42
C GLY A 111 -0.51 -1.68 -9.05
N PHE A 112 -1.28 -2.42 -9.86
CA PHE A 112 -1.56 -3.84 -9.66
C PHE A 112 -0.30 -4.70 -9.57
N ILE A 113 0.64 -4.51 -10.51
CA ILE A 113 1.90 -5.28 -10.53
C ILE A 113 2.71 -5.00 -9.26
N LEU A 114 2.85 -3.72 -8.89
CA LEU A 114 3.59 -3.33 -7.68
C LEU A 114 2.95 -3.90 -6.42
N GLU A 115 1.64 -3.74 -6.25
CA GLU A 115 0.88 -4.27 -5.12
C GLU A 115 1.04 -5.78 -5.00
N PHE A 116 0.97 -6.50 -6.12
CA PHE A 116 1.17 -7.95 -6.15
C PHE A 116 2.60 -8.36 -5.74
N ILE A 117 3.63 -7.64 -6.21
CA ILE A 117 5.02 -7.87 -5.81
C ILE A 117 5.20 -7.63 -4.30
N PHE A 118 4.67 -6.53 -3.76
CA PHE A 118 4.77 -6.21 -2.33
C PHE A 118 4.04 -7.23 -1.46
N MET A 119 2.88 -7.72 -1.91
CA MET A 119 2.14 -8.80 -1.25
C MET A 119 2.98 -10.08 -1.18
N LEU A 120 3.54 -10.55 -2.31
CA LEU A 120 4.37 -11.75 -2.34
C LEU A 120 5.63 -11.60 -1.47
N TRP A 121 6.24 -10.42 -1.46
CA TRP A 121 7.39 -10.13 -0.61
C TRP A 121 7.03 -10.16 0.88
N GLY A 122 5.88 -9.61 1.27
CA GLY A 122 5.38 -9.72 2.64
C GLY A 122 5.17 -11.18 3.07
N ILE A 123 4.53 -11.99 2.22
CA ILE A 123 4.31 -13.43 2.47
C ILE A 123 5.65 -14.15 2.65
N TYR A 124 6.62 -13.85 1.78
CA TYR A 124 7.96 -14.41 1.89
C TYR A 124 8.64 -14.02 3.21
N ASN A 125 8.60 -12.74 3.58
CA ASN A 125 9.19 -12.24 4.82
C ASN A 125 8.60 -12.91 6.07
N LEU A 126 7.27 -13.08 6.12
CA LEU A 126 6.61 -13.81 7.19
C LEU A 126 7.08 -15.26 7.26
N ARG A 127 7.10 -15.98 6.14
CA ARG A 127 7.52 -17.39 6.13
C ARG A 127 8.95 -17.59 6.63
N GLN A 128 9.86 -16.66 6.34
CA GLN A 128 11.25 -16.77 6.78
C GLN A 128 11.47 -16.34 8.23
N HIS A 129 10.81 -15.28 8.69
CA HIS A 129 11.14 -14.68 9.99
C HIS A 129 10.17 -15.04 11.12
N ARG A 130 9.01 -15.65 10.81
CA ARG A 130 8.04 -16.13 11.81
C ARG A 130 8.57 -17.28 12.68
N ARG A 131 9.60 -18.01 12.24
CA ARG A 131 10.22 -19.10 13.00
C ARG A 131 11.46 -18.68 13.82
N ILE A 132 11.86 -17.41 13.75
CA ILE A 132 13.11 -16.88 14.33
C ILE A 132 12.82 -15.93 15.52
N ILE A 133 11.55 -15.73 15.86
CA ILE A 133 11.06 -14.95 17.00
C ILE A 133 10.32 -15.92 17.92
#